data_AF-A0A2N8M7J1-F1
#
_entry.id   AF-A0A2N8M7J1-F1
#
_cell.length_a   1.000
_cell.length_b   1.000
_cell.length_c   1.000
_cell.angle_alpha   90.00
_cell.angle_beta   90.00
_cell.angle_gamma   90.00
#
_symmetry.space_group_name_H-M   'P 1'
#
loop_
_entity.id
_entity.type
_entity.pdbx_description
1 polymer ?
#
loop_
_entity_poly.entity_id
_entity_poly.type
_entity_poly.pdbx_seq_one_letter_code
_entity_poly.pdbx_strand_id
1 'polypeptide(L)'
;MKFAVSEIALMMSNVSSMGFAHAATREEIARREYQALPLLGTLNARHLTLHTFMAENPTFFVEVLCEAFLLANRDKEQAPQPSPEARARAQVAYRLLAVMHTIPGAAEDGMLDEIKLMRWIEQVRKLAGERDRIGVADSKIGAVLAHALVDPEDKAWPQRAVRRVIENLDAKDVERGPMIERYNMRWGYSKALFEGGAQESVLADQYRGWAACSQPRWPKMARVLNAIASHWEGMPTARIYGLNRINLNRAASNAPRPKFPDDGQSDSRTDTVSG
;
A
#
# COMPACT_ATOMS: atom_id res chain seq x y z
N MET A 1 21.41 -1.84 24.91
CA MET A 1 21.29 -2.37 23.53
C MET A 1 21.06 -1.31 22.43
N LYS A 2 21.22 0.01 22.70
CA LYS A 2 21.18 1.07 21.67
C LYS A 2 22.55 1.40 21.06
N PHE A 3 23.64 0.94 21.66
CA PHE A 3 25.01 1.27 21.25
C PHE A 3 25.54 0.40 20.11
N ALA A 4 25.11 -0.86 19.99
CA ALA A 4 25.64 -1.79 18.98
C ALA A 4 25.24 -1.46 17.53
N VAL A 5 24.07 -0.84 17.30
CA VAL A 5 23.61 -0.50 15.93
C VAL A 5 24.37 0.69 15.37
N SER A 6 24.71 1.66 16.23
CA SER A 6 25.52 2.83 15.85
C SER A 6 26.96 2.42 15.55
N GLU A 7 27.52 1.49 16.32
CA GLU A 7 28.89 0.98 16.08
C GLU A 7 28.96 0.14 14.81
N ILE A 8 27.95 -0.66 14.47
CA ILE A 8 27.91 -1.39 13.19
C ILE A 8 27.81 -0.41 12.00
N ALA A 9 27.00 0.65 12.11
CA ALA A 9 26.93 1.69 11.08
C ALA A 9 28.26 2.47 10.92
N LEU A 10 28.95 2.74 12.02
CA LEU A 10 30.28 3.37 12.00
C LEU A 10 31.37 2.42 11.46
N MET A 11 31.28 1.14 11.78
CA MET A 11 32.24 0.12 11.35
C MET A 11 32.09 -0.20 9.86
N MET A 12 30.86 -0.12 9.31
CA MET A 12 30.61 -0.16 7.86
C MET A 12 31.12 1.10 7.14
N SER A 13 31.23 2.24 7.84
CA SER A 13 31.78 3.49 7.29
C SER A 13 33.32 3.52 7.29
N ASN A 14 33.97 2.91 8.28
CA ASN A 14 35.43 2.90 8.46
C ASN A 14 36.20 1.90 7.58
N VAL A 15 35.53 0.97 6.89
CA VAL A 15 36.16 0.11 5.88
C VAL A 15 36.66 0.91 4.65
N SER A 16 36.27 2.19 4.53
CA SER A 16 36.72 3.11 3.47
C SER A 16 38.20 3.54 3.55
N SER A 17 38.93 3.19 4.63
CA SER A 17 40.32 3.64 4.86
C SER A 17 41.42 2.63 4.44
N MET A 18 41.06 1.49 3.86
CA MET A 18 42.04 0.58 3.23
C MET A 18 41.79 0.53 1.73
N GLY A 19 42.83 0.86 0.97
CA GLY A 19 42.78 1.24 -0.44
C GLY A 19 42.02 0.27 -1.35
N PHE A 20 41.30 0.88 -2.31
CA PHE A 20 40.44 0.27 -3.33
C PHE A 20 39.10 -0.32 -2.85
N ALA A 21 38.29 0.50 -2.16
CA ALA A 21 36.84 0.28 -2.12
C ALA A 21 36.16 1.39 -2.94
N HIS A 22 35.58 1.03 -4.09
CA HIS A 22 34.60 1.89 -4.74
C HIS A 22 33.52 2.19 -3.69
N ALA A 23 33.18 3.47 -3.46
CA ALA A 23 32.11 3.81 -2.55
C ALA A 23 30.86 3.03 -2.98
N ALA A 24 30.32 2.19 -2.08
CA ALA A 24 29.24 1.30 -2.43
C ALA A 24 28.07 2.11 -3.01
N THR A 25 27.62 1.72 -4.19
CA THR A 25 26.50 2.37 -4.86
C THR A 25 25.24 2.22 -4.00
N ARG A 26 24.28 3.13 -4.21
CA ARG A 26 23.01 3.09 -3.46
C ARG A 26 22.24 1.79 -3.67
N GLU A 27 22.32 1.21 -4.87
CA GLU A 27 21.75 -0.10 -5.17
C GLU A 27 22.45 -1.21 -4.37
N GLU A 28 23.78 -1.23 -4.32
CA GLU A 28 24.52 -2.23 -3.56
C GLU A 28 24.19 -2.15 -2.06
N ILE A 29 24.07 -0.94 -1.51
CA ILE A 29 23.65 -0.73 -0.13
C ILE A 29 22.23 -1.27 0.08
N ALA A 30 21.27 -0.91 -0.78
CA ALA A 30 19.89 -1.38 -0.67
C ALA A 30 19.78 -2.91 -0.78
N ARG A 31 20.52 -3.55 -1.69
CA ARG A 31 20.53 -5.02 -1.81
C ARG A 31 21.13 -5.70 -0.58
N ARG A 32 22.19 -5.14 0.01
CA ARG A 32 22.78 -5.66 1.26
C ARG A 32 21.82 -5.49 2.43
N GLU A 33 21.19 -4.33 2.56
CA GLU A 33 20.15 -4.07 3.55
C GLU A 33 18.98 -5.06 3.42
N TYR A 34 18.53 -5.34 2.19
CA TYR A 34 17.48 -6.32 1.91
C TYR A 34 17.86 -7.73 2.40
N GLN A 35 19.08 -8.18 2.08
CA GLN A 35 19.60 -9.47 2.54
C GLN A 35 19.74 -9.54 4.07
N ALA A 36 20.06 -8.42 4.72
CA ALA A 36 20.24 -8.33 6.16
C ALA A 36 18.92 -8.12 6.95
N LEU A 37 17.78 -7.90 6.29
CA LEU A 37 16.49 -7.68 6.96
C LEU A 37 16.10 -8.74 8.01
N PRO A 38 16.37 -10.04 7.83
CA PRO A 38 16.11 -11.04 8.87
C PRO A 38 16.82 -10.75 10.20
N LEU A 39 18.01 -10.13 10.14
CA LEU A 39 18.85 -9.81 11.28
C LEU A 39 18.52 -8.44 11.88
N LEU A 40 18.26 -7.45 11.02
CA LEU A 40 17.98 -6.07 11.43
C LEU A 40 16.57 -5.90 12.02
N GLY A 41 15.64 -6.79 11.65
CA GLY A 41 14.24 -6.67 11.97
C GLY A 41 13.56 -5.60 11.13
N THR A 42 12.40 -5.93 10.57
CA THR A 42 11.69 -5.08 9.59
C THR A 42 11.11 -3.78 10.19
N LEU A 43 11.04 -3.67 11.53
CA LEU A 43 10.49 -2.50 12.22
C LEU A 43 11.55 -1.47 12.63
N ASN A 44 12.82 -1.88 12.80
CA ASN A 44 13.93 -1.00 13.15
C ASN A 44 14.62 -0.37 11.92
N ALA A 45 14.04 -0.59 10.74
CA ALA A 45 14.63 -0.36 9.44
C ALA A 45 14.08 0.87 8.68
N ARG A 46 13.26 1.72 9.31
CA ARG A 46 12.59 2.85 8.62
C ARG A 46 13.53 3.85 7.93
N HIS A 47 14.80 3.86 8.31
CA HIS A 47 15.83 4.73 7.75
C HIS A 47 16.79 4.02 6.78
N LEU A 48 16.51 2.76 6.42
CA LEU A 48 17.32 2.03 5.46
C LEU A 48 17.18 2.64 4.06
N THR A 49 18.31 2.71 3.36
CA THR A 49 18.43 3.16 1.97
C THR A 49 17.47 2.41 1.05
N LEU A 50 17.20 1.15 1.39
CA LEU A 50 16.27 0.22 0.78
C LEU A 50 14.89 0.81 0.53
N HIS A 51 14.31 1.54 1.50
CA HIS A 51 12.96 2.08 1.35
C HIS A 51 12.90 3.15 0.27
N THR A 52 13.85 4.09 0.30
CA THR A 52 13.93 5.15 -0.70
C THR A 52 14.34 4.58 -2.05
N PHE A 53 15.24 3.60 -2.09
CA PHE A 53 15.62 2.92 -3.33
C PHE A 53 14.43 2.22 -3.98
N MET A 54 13.60 1.54 -3.20
CA MET A 54 12.38 0.89 -3.68
C MET A 54 11.32 1.90 -4.19
N ALA A 55 11.22 3.08 -3.56
CA ALA A 55 10.35 4.17 -4.01
C ALA A 55 10.84 4.83 -5.32
N GLU A 56 12.13 4.74 -5.64
CA GLU A 56 12.71 5.32 -6.86
C GLU A 56 12.88 4.30 -7.99
N ASN A 57 12.98 3.01 -7.67
CA ASN A 57 13.26 1.95 -8.63
C ASN A 57 12.06 0.97 -8.75
N PRO A 58 11.16 1.18 -9.74
CA PRO A 58 10.04 0.27 -10.03
C PRO A 58 10.46 -1.18 -10.23
N THR A 59 11.61 -1.41 -10.87
CA THR A 59 12.11 -2.76 -11.15
C THR A 59 12.43 -3.50 -9.87
N PHE A 60 13.12 -2.85 -8.94
CA PHE A 60 13.44 -3.43 -7.64
C PHE A 60 12.18 -3.69 -6.81
N PHE A 61 11.20 -2.78 -6.82
CA PHE A 61 9.91 -3.02 -6.18
C PHE A 61 9.23 -4.29 -6.73
N VAL A 62 9.25 -4.49 -8.05
CA VAL A 62 8.66 -5.66 -8.71
C VAL A 62 9.47 -6.93 -8.45
N GLU A 63 10.81 -6.85 -8.30
CA GLU A 63 11.64 -7.99 -7.83
C GLU A 63 11.17 -8.47 -6.45
N VAL A 64 11.04 -7.55 -5.48
CA VAL A 64 10.54 -7.87 -4.14
C VAL A 64 9.11 -8.42 -4.20
N LEU A 65 8.24 -7.86 -5.05
CA LEU A 65 6.89 -8.37 -5.28
C LEU A 65 6.90 -9.81 -5.79
N CYS A 66 7.82 -10.15 -6.70
CA CYS A 66 7.94 -11.48 -7.27
C CYS A 66 8.44 -12.52 -6.26
N GLU A 67 9.29 -12.11 -5.32
CA GLU A 67 9.73 -12.95 -4.21
C GLU A 67 8.61 -13.18 -3.18
N ALA A 68 7.79 -12.16 -2.93
CA ALA A 68 6.72 -12.21 -1.94
C ALA A 68 5.49 -13.01 -2.41
N PHE A 69 5.15 -12.95 -3.70
CA PHE A 69 3.90 -13.47 -4.23
C PHE A 69 4.10 -14.47 -5.37
N LEU A 70 3.26 -15.50 -5.39
CA LEU A 70 3.15 -16.44 -6.49
C LEU A 70 2.46 -15.78 -7.70
N LEU A 71 2.63 -16.39 -8.87
CA LEU A 71 1.92 -16.01 -10.11
C LEU A 71 0.40 -16.10 -9.88
N ALA A 72 -0.36 -15.17 -10.45
CA ALA A 72 -1.81 -15.14 -10.32
C ALA A 72 -2.45 -16.38 -10.96
N ASN A 73 -1.95 -16.79 -12.13
CA ASN A 73 -2.44 -17.92 -12.92
C ASN A 73 -1.60 -19.19 -12.70
N ARG A 74 -1.00 -19.35 -11.52
CA ARG A 74 -0.25 -20.57 -11.17
C ARG A 74 -1.18 -21.77 -11.06
N ASP A 75 -0.86 -22.85 -11.77
CA ASP A 75 -1.46 -24.16 -11.50
C ASP A 75 -1.03 -24.63 -10.10
N LYS A 76 -1.99 -24.70 -9.18
CA LYS A 76 -1.73 -25.05 -7.78
C LYS A 76 -1.53 -26.55 -7.57
N GLU A 77 -2.03 -27.37 -8.49
CA GLU A 77 -1.99 -28.83 -8.40
C GLU A 77 -0.66 -29.37 -8.94
N GLN A 78 -0.13 -28.75 -10.00
CA GLN A 78 1.12 -29.17 -10.63
C GLN A 78 2.37 -28.52 -10.05
N ALA A 79 2.23 -27.35 -9.42
CA ALA A 79 3.41 -26.58 -9.04
C ALA A 79 3.97 -27.00 -7.67
N PRO A 80 5.30 -27.25 -7.58
CA PRO A 80 5.93 -27.79 -6.38
C PRO A 80 5.71 -26.88 -5.17
N GLN A 81 5.60 -27.49 -4.00
CA GLN A 81 5.50 -26.72 -2.76
C GLN A 81 6.81 -25.92 -2.53
N PRO A 82 6.73 -24.65 -2.10
CA PRO A 82 7.93 -23.86 -1.86
C PRO A 82 8.72 -24.46 -0.67
N SER A 83 10.05 -24.52 -0.81
CA SER A 83 10.94 -24.96 0.26
C SER A 83 10.84 -24.05 1.50
N PRO A 84 11.27 -24.50 2.69
CA PRO A 84 11.32 -23.67 3.89
C PRO A 84 12.09 -22.35 3.67
N GLU A 85 13.22 -22.40 2.96
CA GLU A 85 14.04 -21.23 2.62
C GLU A 85 13.30 -20.27 1.69
N ALA A 86 12.61 -20.80 0.68
CA ALA A 86 11.78 -19.99 -0.22
C ALA A 86 10.64 -19.29 0.53
N ARG A 87 10.00 -19.99 1.48
CA ARG A 87 8.97 -19.40 2.35
C ARG A 87 9.53 -18.31 3.26
N ALA A 88 10.72 -18.52 3.83
CA ALA A 88 11.38 -17.53 4.65
C ALA A 88 11.71 -16.25 3.86
N ARG A 89 12.25 -16.38 2.64
CA ARG A 89 12.49 -15.24 1.75
C ARG A 89 11.19 -14.50 1.40
N ALA A 90 10.15 -15.24 1.01
CA ALA A 90 8.85 -14.64 0.70
C ALA A 90 8.25 -13.86 1.89
N GLN A 91 8.44 -14.35 3.12
CA GLN A 91 8.00 -13.63 4.33
C GLN A 91 8.77 -12.33 4.55
N VAL A 92 10.09 -12.30 4.29
CA VAL A 92 10.90 -11.08 4.39
C VAL A 92 10.45 -10.05 3.35
N ALA A 93 10.31 -10.48 2.09
CA ALA A 93 9.82 -9.68 0.99
C ALA A 93 8.43 -9.09 1.29
N TYR A 94 7.50 -9.94 1.75
CA TYR A 94 6.16 -9.52 2.14
C TYR A 94 6.18 -8.47 3.26
N ARG A 95 7.00 -8.68 4.29
CA ARG A 95 7.11 -7.73 5.41
C ARG A 95 7.69 -6.40 4.94
N LEU A 96 8.71 -6.40 4.08
CA LEU A 96 9.27 -5.18 3.50
C LEU A 96 8.21 -4.37 2.75
N LEU A 97 7.43 -5.03 1.87
CA LEU A 97 6.33 -4.39 1.15
C LEU A 97 5.25 -3.83 2.10
N ALA A 98 4.97 -4.54 3.19
CA ALA A 98 3.96 -4.14 4.17
C ALA A 98 4.39 -2.96 5.07
N VAL A 99 5.68 -2.63 5.15
CA VAL A 99 6.19 -1.47 5.90
C VAL A 99 6.69 -0.34 4.99
N MET A 100 6.40 -0.43 3.69
CA MET A 100 6.71 0.65 2.75
C MET A 100 5.71 1.80 2.92
N HIS A 101 6.18 2.88 3.55
CA HIS A 101 5.38 4.08 3.75
C HIS A 101 5.84 5.25 2.86
N THR A 102 7.03 5.12 2.24
CA THR A 102 7.59 6.13 1.35
C THR A 102 6.85 6.12 0.01
N ILE A 103 6.19 7.23 -0.31
CA ILE A 103 5.51 7.38 -1.60
C ILE A 103 6.55 7.79 -2.66
N PRO A 104 6.59 7.10 -3.82
CA PRO A 104 7.40 7.52 -4.97
C PRO A 104 7.18 8.98 -5.34
N GLY A 105 8.25 9.76 -5.43
CA GLY A 105 8.18 11.19 -5.73
C GLY A 105 7.89 12.10 -4.53
N ALA A 106 7.75 11.56 -3.31
CA ALA A 106 7.67 12.37 -2.10
C ALA A 106 9.04 12.97 -1.74
N ALA A 107 9.05 14.28 -1.47
CA ALA A 107 10.19 14.99 -0.91
C ALA A 107 10.13 14.99 0.63
N GLU A 108 11.23 15.36 1.28
CA GLU A 108 11.33 15.42 2.75
C GLU A 108 10.38 16.44 3.38
N ASP A 109 10.02 17.49 2.64
CA ASP A 109 9.07 18.53 3.06
C ASP A 109 7.59 18.10 2.91
N GLY A 110 7.33 16.88 2.44
CA GLY A 110 5.99 16.34 2.23
C GLY A 110 5.37 16.68 0.88
N MET A 111 6.05 17.46 0.02
CA MET A 111 5.60 17.70 -1.35
C MET A 111 5.70 16.43 -2.17
N LEU A 112 4.71 16.22 -3.05
CA LEU A 112 4.64 15.03 -3.89
C LEU A 112 4.67 15.38 -5.36
N ASP A 113 5.71 14.91 -6.04
CA ASP A 113 5.86 15.00 -7.48
C ASP A 113 4.94 13.98 -8.17
N GLU A 114 3.80 14.47 -8.64
CA GLU A 114 2.79 13.68 -9.35
C GLU A 114 3.33 12.98 -10.60
N ILE A 115 4.22 13.64 -11.36
CA ILE A 115 4.75 13.09 -12.62
C ILE A 115 5.65 11.89 -12.29
N LYS A 116 6.51 12.02 -11.28
CA LYS A 116 7.32 10.89 -10.80
C LYS A 116 6.46 9.75 -10.26
N LEU A 117 5.44 10.07 -9.46
CA LEU A 117 4.54 9.06 -8.91
C LEU A 117 3.81 8.29 -10.02
N MET A 118 3.20 9.00 -10.99
CA MET A 118 2.47 8.36 -12.09
C MET A 118 3.39 7.46 -12.92
N ARG A 119 4.59 7.96 -13.30
CA ARG A 119 5.57 7.16 -14.05
C ARG A 119 6.01 5.91 -13.28
N TRP A 120 6.22 6.04 -11.98
CA TRP A 120 6.56 4.89 -11.14
C TRP A 120 5.44 3.85 -11.15
N ILE A 121 4.18 4.28 -10.98
CA ILE A 121 3.00 3.41 -11.01
C ILE A 121 2.88 2.69 -12.35
N GLU A 122 2.94 3.42 -13.47
CA GLU A 122 2.86 2.85 -14.81
C GLU A 122 3.95 1.80 -15.05
N GLN A 123 5.18 2.09 -14.65
CA GLN A 123 6.29 1.16 -14.79
C GLN A 123 6.14 -0.09 -13.92
N VAL A 124 5.72 0.06 -12.66
CA VAL A 124 5.44 -1.08 -11.77
C VAL A 124 4.33 -1.96 -12.36
N ARG A 125 3.24 -1.35 -12.83
CA ARG A 125 2.11 -2.09 -13.42
C ARG A 125 2.53 -2.84 -14.68
N LYS A 126 3.27 -2.19 -15.58
CA LYS A 126 3.82 -2.84 -16.78
C LYS A 126 4.66 -4.08 -16.41
N LEU A 127 5.68 -3.91 -15.58
CA LEU A 127 6.58 -4.98 -15.17
C LEU A 127 5.88 -6.10 -14.40
N ALA A 128 4.91 -5.77 -13.54
CA ALA A 128 4.13 -6.75 -12.81
C ALA A 128 3.17 -7.52 -13.72
N GLY A 129 2.60 -6.87 -14.74
CA GLY A 129 1.79 -7.51 -15.78
C GLY A 129 2.61 -8.55 -16.56
N GLU A 130 3.81 -8.18 -17.00
CA GLU A 130 4.76 -9.08 -17.68
C GLU A 130 5.14 -10.30 -16.81
N ARG A 131 5.01 -10.20 -15.48
CA ARG A 131 5.34 -11.25 -14.51
C ARG A 131 4.10 -11.86 -13.82
N ASP A 132 2.92 -11.72 -14.41
CA ASP A 132 1.64 -12.28 -13.95
C ASP A 132 1.29 -11.96 -12.47
N ARG A 133 1.52 -10.70 -12.09
CA ARG A 133 1.34 -10.18 -10.72
C ARG A 133 0.66 -8.81 -10.67
N ILE A 134 -0.03 -8.40 -11.73
CA ILE A 134 -0.67 -7.08 -11.81
C ILE A 134 -1.65 -6.82 -10.65
N GLY A 135 -2.51 -7.79 -10.30
CA GLY A 135 -3.49 -7.60 -9.23
C GLY A 135 -2.85 -7.36 -7.85
N VAL A 136 -1.79 -8.11 -7.52
CA VAL A 136 -1.05 -7.89 -6.26
C VAL A 136 -0.22 -6.61 -6.31
N ALA A 137 0.30 -6.23 -7.47
CA ALA A 137 0.99 -4.95 -7.65
C ALA A 137 0.04 -3.78 -7.42
N ASP A 138 -1.14 -3.78 -8.05
CA ASP A 138 -2.15 -2.74 -7.92
C ASP A 138 -2.60 -2.59 -6.45
N SER A 139 -2.79 -3.71 -5.75
CA SER A 139 -3.07 -3.72 -4.31
C SER A 139 -1.95 -3.07 -3.48
N LYS A 140 -0.67 -3.38 -3.77
CA LYS A 140 0.47 -2.80 -3.04
C LYS A 140 0.71 -1.33 -3.40
N ILE A 141 0.49 -0.93 -4.64
CA ILE A 141 0.50 0.49 -5.05
C ILE A 141 -0.54 1.25 -4.23
N GLY A 142 -1.78 0.76 -4.18
CA GLY A 142 -2.82 1.42 -3.41
C GLY A 142 -2.52 1.49 -1.91
N ALA A 143 -1.87 0.48 -1.33
CA ALA A 143 -1.39 0.54 0.06
C ALA A 143 -0.34 1.64 0.26
N VAL A 144 0.62 1.80 -0.66
CA VAL A 144 1.60 2.90 -0.60
C VAL A 144 0.90 4.26 -0.67
N LEU A 145 -0.07 4.44 -1.57
CA LEU A 145 -0.85 5.67 -1.69
C LEU A 145 -1.66 6.03 -0.42
N ALA A 146 -1.96 5.04 0.42
CA ALA A 146 -2.66 5.24 1.69
C ALA A 146 -1.86 6.09 2.70
N HIS A 147 -0.53 6.10 2.57
CA HIS A 147 0.39 6.86 3.43
C HIS A 147 0.50 8.34 3.03
N ALA A 148 -0.33 8.80 2.10
CA ALA A 148 -0.32 10.18 1.65
C ALA A 148 -0.69 11.13 2.80
N LEU A 149 -0.09 12.32 2.80
CA LEU A 149 -0.44 13.38 3.73
C LEU A 149 -1.78 14.02 3.36
N VAL A 150 -2.34 14.79 4.28
CA VAL A 150 -3.46 15.70 3.99
C VAL A 150 -2.97 16.82 3.07
N ASP A 151 -3.86 17.32 2.22
CA ASP A 151 -3.54 18.48 1.39
C ASP A 151 -3.33 19.73 2.28
N PRO A 152 -2.26 20.51 2.07
CA PRO A 152 -2.00 21.68 2.88
C PRO A 152 -3.01 22.81 2.64
N GLU A 153 -3.65 22.89 1.46
CA GLU A 153 -4.60 23.95 1.13
C GLU A 153 -6.01 23.62 1.61
N ASP A 154 -6.57 22.48 1.17
CA ASP A 154 -7.97 22.13 1.44
C ASP A 154 -8.17 21.25 2.69
N LYS A 155 -7.07 20.83 3.33
CA LYS A 155 -7.03 19.96 4.52
C LYS A 155 -7.72 18.60 4.33
N ALA A 156 -8.03 18.22 3.09
CA ALA A 156 -8.61 16.93 2.79
C ALA A 156 -7.54 15.88 2.46
N TRP A 157 -7.80 14.64 2.85
CA TRP A 157 -6.96 13.51 2.50
C TRP A 157 -7.52 12.78 1.26
N PRO A 158 -6.66 12.26 0.38
CA PRO A 158 -5.21 12.47 0.33
C PRO A 158 -4.84 13.81 -0.31
N GLN A 159 -3.59 14.25 -0.23
CA GLN A 159 -3.10 15.42 -0.97
C GLN A 159 -3.40 15.36 -2.47
N ARG A 160 -3.59 16.51 -3.12
CA ARG A 160 -4.12 16.59 -4.50
C ARG A 160 -3.35 15.78 -5.54
N ALA A 161 -2.02 15.64 -5.39
CA ALA A 161 -1.21 14.82 -6.30
C ALA A 161 -1.71 13.36 -6.36
N VAL A 162 -2.07 12.75 -5.22
CA VAL A 162 -2.63 11.40 -5.19
C VAL A 162 -4.04 11.37 -5.77
N ARG A 163 -4.86 12.40 -5.53
CA ARG A 163 -6.21 12.50 -6.12
C ARG A 163 -6.14 12.51 -7.65
N ARG A 164 -5.23 13.30 -8.23
CA ARG A 164 -5.01 13.36 -9.67
C ARG A 164 -4.48 12.05 -10.24
N VAL A 165 -3.57 11.38 -9.54
CA VAL A 165 -3.11 10.03 -9.93
C VAL A 165 -4.28 9.06 -10.00
N ILE A 166 -5.09 8.97 -8.95
CA ILE A 166 -6.27 8.07 -8.94
C ILE A 166 -7.31 8.45 -9.99
N GLU A 167 -7.51 9.75 -10.22
CA GLU A 167 -8.45 10.22 -11.24
C GLU A 167 -8.01 9.81 -12.66
N ASN A 168 -6.71 9.93 -12.95
CA ASN A 168 -6.15 9.65 -14.27
C ASN A 168 -5.86 8.17 -14.50
N LEU A 169 -5.74 7.37 -13.44
CA LEU A 169 -5.49 5.94 -13.55
C LEU A 169 -6.79 5.18 -13.87
N ASP A 170 -6.71 4.21 -14.78
CA ASP A 170 -7.79 3.24 -15.02
C ASP A 170 -7.39 1.88 -14.42
N ALA A 171 -7.43 1.80 -13.08
CA ALA A 171 -7.02 0.62 -12.32
C ALA A 171 -7.84 0.47 -11.04
N LYS A 172 -8.96 -0.24 -11.13
CA LYS A 172 -9.91 -0.41 -10.01
C LYS A 172 -9.27 -1.03 -8.76
N ASP A 173 -8.26 -1.88 -8.90
CA ASP A 173 -7.59 -2.49 -7.74
C ASP A 173 -6.62 -1.53 -7.04
N VAL A 174 -6.08 -0.53 -7.75
CA VAL A 174 -5.33 0.57 -7.13
C VAL A 174 -6.26 1.47 -6.34
N GLU A 175 -7.48 1.72 -6.83
CA GLU A 175 -8.51 2.50 -6.09
C GLU A 175 -8.89 1.85 -4.75
N ARG A 176 -8.82 0.52 -4.65
CA ARG A 176 -9.19 -0.25 -3.45
C ARG A 176 -8.07 -0.36 -2.41
N GLY A 177 -6.80 -0.30 -2.82
CA GLY A 177 -5.68 -0.46 -1.90
C GLY A 177 -5.63 0.58 -0.76
N PRO A 178 -5.90 1.88 -1.00
CA PRO A 178 -5.90 2.89 0.06
C PRO A 178 -6.94 2.58 1.15
N MET A 179 -8.11 2.10 0.74
CA MET A 179 -9.17 1.70 1.66
C MET A 179 -8.67 0.60 2.62
N ILE A 180 -8.12 -0.49 2.08
CA ILE A 180 -7.64 -1.65 2.88
C ILE A 180 -6.56 -1.22 3.87
N GLU A 181 -5.60 -0.42 3.41
CA GLU A 181 -4.47 -0.01 4.22
C GLU A 181 -4.87 0.97 5.33
N ARG A 182 -5.77 1.92 5.05
CA ARG A 182 -6.29 2.86 6.08
C ARG A 182 -7.02 2.12 7.20
N TYR A 183 -7.68 1.00 6.90
CA TYR A 183 -8.22 0.14 7.95
C TYR A 183 -7.09 -0.50 8.75
N ASN A 184 -6.13 -1.16 8.09
CA ASN A 184 -5.02 -1.85 8.75
C ASN A 184 -4.23 -0.94 9.70
N MET A 185 -4.03 0.33 9.32
CA MET A 185 -3.40 1.35 10.18
C MET A 185 -4.16 1.58 11.49
N ARG A 186 -5.50 1.51 11.48
CA ARG A 186 -6.33 1.73 12.69
C ARG A 186 -6.36 0.52 13.61
N TRP A 187 -6.38 -0.71 13.07
CA TRP A 187 -6.43 -1.95 13.86
C TRP A 187 -5.18 -2.20 14.72
N GLY A 188 -4.13 -1.36 14.59
CA GLY A 188 -3.02 -1.30 15.53
C GLY A 188 -3.32 -0.55 16.84
N TYR A 189 -4.48 0.10 16.95
CA TYR A 189 -4.93 0.82 18.15
C TYR A 189 -5.96 -0.05 18.90
N SER A 190 -5.56 -0.67 20.01
CA SER A 190 -6.49 -1.38 20.89
C SER A 190 -7.41 -0.38 21.60
N LYS A 191 -8.73 -0.52 21.44
CA LYS A 191 -9.72 0.23 22.22
C LYS A 191 -9.66 -0.13 23.70
N ALA A 192 -10.00 0.82 24.58
CA ALA A 192 -10.50 0.50 25.91
C ALA A 192 -11.92 -0.09 25.79
N LEU A 193 -12.27 -1.05 26.65
CA LEU A 193 -13.48 -1.90 26.56
C LEU A 193 -14.84 -1.17 26.46
N PHE A 194 -14.89 0.15 26.60
CA PHE A 194 -16.13 0.92 26.76
C PHE A 194 -16.27 2.14 25.83
N GLU A 195 -15.39 2.32 24.83
CA GLU A 195 -15.55 3.35 23.81
C GLU A 195 -16.35 2.82 22.62
N GLY A 196 -17.68 2.98 22.72
CA GLY A 196 -18.66 2.64 21.67
C GLY A 196 -18.50 3.45 20.36
N GLY A 197 -19.47 3.27 19.45
CA GLY A 197 -19.43 3.63 18.01
C GLY A 197 -19.28 5.11 17.64
N ALA A 198 -19.04 6.00 18.61
CA ALA A 198 -18.84 7.42 18.36
C ALA A 198 -17.57 7.70 17.54
N GLN A 199 -16.51 6.90 17.71
CA GLN A 199 -15.28 7.05 16.93
C GLN A 199 -15.49 6.66 15.46
N GLU A 200 -16.23 5.59 15.20
CA GLU A 200 -16.58 5.14 13.86
C GLU A 200 -17.41 6.18 13.10
N SER A 201 -18.37 6.82 13.77
CA SER A 201 -19.16 7.91 13.19
C SER A 201 -18.29 9.13 12.84
N VAL A 202 -17.40 9.56 13.76
CA VAL A 202 -16.49 10.69 13.51
C VAL A 202 -15.56 10.42 12.33
N LEU A 203 -15.06 9.20 12.19
CA LEU A 203 -14.25 8.80 11.04
C LEU A 203 -15.05 8.83 9.75
N ALA A 204 -16.26 8.26 9.75
CA ALA A 204 -17.14 8.28 8.60
C ALA A 204 -17.42 9.72 8.12
N ASP A 205 -17.79 10.62 9.05
CA ASP A 205 -18.04 12.03 8.76
C ASP A 205 -16.80 12.74 8.20
N GLN A 206 -15.61 12.44 8.74
CA GLN A 206 -14.35 12.97 8.22
C GLN A 206 -14.11 12.53 6.76
N TYR A 207 -14.28 11.25 6.46
CA TYR A 207 -14.13 10.75 5.08
C TYR A 207 -15.19 11.32 4.14
N ARG A 208 -16.44 11.50 4.58
CA ARG A 208 -17.48 12.17 3.80
C ARG A 208 -17.13 13.63 3.52
N GLY A 209 -16.57 14.35 4.50
CA GLY A 209 -16.07 15.71 4.31
C GLY A 209 -14.97 15.78 3.24
N TRP A 210 -14.01 14.86 3.28
CA TRP A 210 -12.97 14.76 2.25
C TRP A 210 -13.53 14.36 0.88
N ALA A 211 -14.53 13.48 0.85
CA ALA A 211 -15.21 13.08 -0.39
C ALA A 211 -15.91 14.28 -1.03
N ALA A 212 -16.67 15.05 -0.25
CA ALA A 212 -17.35 16.25 -0.71
C ALA A 212 -16.37 17.30 -1.25
N CYS A 213 -15.23 17.50 -0.59
CA CYS A 213 -14.15 18.36 -1.08
C CYS A 213 -13.56 17.87 -2.41
N SER A 214 -13.44 16.55 -2.59
CA SER A 214 -12.85 15.95 -3.79
C SER A 214 -13.81 15.86 -4.97
N GLN A 215 -15.11 15.73 -4.71
CA GLN A 215 -16.16 15.43 -5.71
C GLN A 215 -16.14 16.34 -6.95
N PRO A 216 -15.95 17.68 -6.86
CA PRO A 216 -16.05 18.56 -8.02
C PRO A 216 -14.95 18.34 -9.07
N ARG A 217 -13.79 17.82 -8.67
CA ARG A 217 -12.60 17.72 -9.53
C ARG A 217 -12.03 16.30 -9.63
N TRP A 218 -12.30 15.45 -8.65
CA TRP A 218 -11.77 14.09 -8.56
C TRP A 218 -12.88 13.10 -8.15
N PRO A 219 -13.89 12.88 -9.01
CA PRO A 219 -15.00 11.99 -8.70
C PRO A 219 -14.58 10.54 -8.40
N LYS A 220 -13.51 10.00 -9.01
CA LYS A 220 -13.02 8.65 -8.67
C LYS A 220 -12.50 8.62 -7.23
N MET A 221 -11.72 9.62 -6.83
CA MET A 221 -11.25 9.72 -5.44
C MET A 221 -12.42 9.89 -4.47
N ALA A 222 -13.41 10.71 -4.80
CA ALA A 222 -14.59 10.88 -3.96
C ALA A 222 -15.36 9.56 -3.76
N ARG A 223 -15.46 8.70 -4.80
CA ARG A 223 -16.00 7.33 -4.65
C ARG A 223 -15.19 6.49 -3.67
N VAL A 224 -13.85 6.52 -3.76
CA VAL A 224 -12.97 5.80 -2.82
C VAL A 224 -13.22 6.27 -1.38
N LEU A 225 -13.26 7.59 -1.16
CA LEU A 225 -13.47 8.18 0.17
C LEU A 225 -14.86 7.85 0.73
N ASN A 226 -15.91 7.93 -0.09
CA ASN A 226 -17.26 7.53 0.31
C ASN A 226 -17.34 6.04 0.67
N ALA A 227 -16.69 5.19 -0.12
CA ALA A 227 -16.62 3.76 0.19
C ALA A 227 -15.88 3.51 1.51
N ILE A 228 -14.85 4.32 1.84
CA ILE A 228 -14.19 4.25 3.14
C ILE A 228 -15.16 4.65 4.27
N ALA A 229 -15.92 5.74 4.09
CA ALA A 229 -16.92 6.19 5.06
C ALA A 229 -17.99 5.13 5.33
N SER A 230 -18.60 4.57 4.28
CA SER A 230 -19.64 3.54 4.41
C SER A 230 -19.17 2.29 5.16
N HIS A 231 -17.89 1.93 5.04
CA HIS A 231 -17.34 0.83 5.81
C HIS A 231 -17.25 1.14 7.31
N TRP A 232 -16.84 2.36 7.68
CA TRP A 232 -16.81 2.79 9.09
C TRP A 232 -18.21 2.80 9.69
N GLU A 233 -19.22 3.22 8.92
CA GLU A 233 -20.64 3.16 9.32
C GLU A 233 -21.14 1.72 9.52
N GLY A 234 -20.66 0.78 8.68
CA GLY A 234 -21.04 -0.62 8.73
C GLY A 234 -20.29 -1.47 9.76
N MET A 235 -19.28 -0.94 10.47
CA MET A 235 -18.54 -1.70 11.48
C MET A 235 -19.39 -1.92 12.75
N PRO A 236 -19.74 -3.17 13.12
CA PRO A 236 -20.45 -3.43 14.35
C PRO A 236 -19.51 -3.20 15.55
N THR A 237 -19.99 -2.41 16.51
CA THR A 237 -19.31 -1.98 17.75
C THR A 237 -18.80 -3.11 18.66
N ALA A 238 -19.10 -4.38 18.39
CA ALA A 238 -18.92 -5.48 19.35
C ALA A 238 -18.10 -6.70 18.87
N ARG A 239 -17.45 -6.68 17.68
CA ARG A 239 -16.74 -7.87 17.14
C ARG A 239 -15.23 -7.72 17.00
N ILE A 240 -14.59 -7.04 17.93
CA ILE A 240 -13.13 -6.88 17.98
C ILE A 240 -12.59 -7.42 19.31
N TYR A 241 -12.93 -8.67 19.62
CA TYR A 241 -12.16 -9.43 20.59
C TYR A 241 -11.25 -10.38 19.82
N GLY A 242 -9.97 -10.00 19.75
CA GLY A 242 -8.86 -10.91 19.51
C GLY A 242 -8.84 -11.61 18.14
N LEU A 243 -8.36 -10.93 17.10
CA LEU A 243 -7.72 -11.61 15.99
C LEU A 243 -6.31 -11.07 15.79
N ASN A 244 -5.34 -11.88 16.21
CA ASN A 244 -3.92 -11.68 15.93
C ASN A 244 -3.71 -11.35 14.44
N ARG A 245 -2.81 -10.40 14.18
CA ARG A 245 -2.39 -9.80 12.90
C ARG A 245 -2.14 -10.79 11.74
N ILE A 246 -2.00 -12.08 12.03
CA ILE A 246 -1.77 -13.18 11.08
C ILE A 246 -3.08 -13.69 10.45
N ASN A 247 -4.22 -13.62 11.15
CA ASN A 247 -5.49 -14.19 10.66
C ASN A 247 -6.32 -13.22 9.80
N LEU A 248 -6.11 -11.91 9.92
CA LEU A 248 -6.88 -10.91 9.18
C LEU A 248 -6.52 -10.85 7.68
N ASN A 249 -5.26 -11.04 7.30
CA ASN A 249 -4.88 -11.08 5.87
C ASN A 249 -5.43 -12.32 5.15
N ARG A 250 -5.60 -13.44 5.87
CA ARG A 250 -6.24 -14.66 5.36
C ARG A 250 -7.77 -14.55 5.33
N ALA A 251 -8.36 -13.84 6.29
CA ALA A 251 -9.79 -13.54 6.32
C ALA A 251 -10.17 -12.49 5.27
N ALA A 252 -9.34 -11.48 4.99
CA ALA A 252 -9.59 -10.46 3.97
C ALA A 252 -9.40 -11.01 2.54
N SER A 253 -8.50 -11.98 2.34
CA SER A 253 -8.37 -12.70 1.06
C SER A 253 -9.49 -13.72 0.81
N ASN A 254 -10.16 -14.19 1.86
CA ASN A 254 -11.31 -15.11 1.79
C ASN A 254 -12.67 -14.43 2.06
N ALA A 255 -12.70 -13.13 2.36
CA ALA A 255 -13.93 -12.40 2.60
C ALA A 255 -14.68 -12.30 1.26
N PRO A 256 -16.01 -12.54 1.24
CA PRO A 256 -16.78 -12.28 0.05
C PRO A 256 -16.53 -10.83 -0.38
N ARG A 257 -16.20 -10.65 -1.67
CA ARG A 257 -16.01 -9.31 -2.25
C ARG A 257 -17.18 -8.43 -1.80
N PRO A 258 -16.94 -7.23 -1.25
CA PRO A 258 -18.03 -6.29 -0.98
C PRO A 258 -18.85 -6.16 -2.26
N LYS A 259 -20.15 -6.48 -2.17
CA LYS A 259 -21.06 -6.25 -3.31
C LYS A 259 -21.16 -4.74 -3.48
N PHE A 260 -20.56 -4.23 -4.54
CA PHE A 260 -20.83 -2.88 -4.99
C PHE A 260 -22.28 -2.82 -5.46
N PRO A 261 -22.99 -1.70 -5.27
CA PRO A 261 -24.24 -1.47 -6.00
C PRO A 261 -23.92 -1.62 -7.50
N ASP A 262 -24.59 -2.54 -8.18
CA ASP A 262 -24.54 -2.59 -9.64
C ASP A 262 -25.09 -1.26 -10.16
N ASP A 263 -24.35 -0.62 -11.07
CA ASP A 263 -24.84 0.55 -11.79
C ASP A 263 -26.10 0.12 -12.54
N GLY A 264 -27.25 0.58 -12.04
CA GLY A 264 -28.56 0.31 -12.62
C GLY A 264 -28.52 0.62 -14.11
N GLN A 265 -28.87 -0.40 -14.91
CA GLN A 265 -29.11 -0.28 -16.33
C GLN A 265 -29.98 0.94 -16.62
N SER A 266 -29.53 1.72 -17.60
CA SER A 266 -30.27 2.76 -18.28
C SER A 266 -31.65 2.25 -18.68
N ASP A 267 -32.67 2.77 -18.04
CA ASP A 267 -34.07 2.58 -18.38
C ASP A 267 -34.36 3.31 -19.70
N SER A 268 -34.13 2.62 -20.82
CA SER A 268 -34.51 3.10 -22.16
C SER A 268 -36.02 2.87 -22.34
N ARG A 269 -36.80 3.88 -21.97
CA ARG A 269 -38.19 4.01 -22.43
C ARG A 269 -38.18 4.28 -23.94
N THR A 270 -38.51 3.26 -24.72
CA THR A 270 -39.06 3.44 -26.07
C THR A 270 -40.34 2.63 -26.17
N ASP A 271 -41.46 3.25 -25.76
CA ASP A 271 -42.80 2.77 -26.16
C ASP A 271 -43.34 3.70 -27.24
N THR A 272 -43.22 3.17 -28.46
CA THR A 272 -44.16 3.22 -29.58
C THR A 272 -45.30 4.25 -29.56
N VAL A 273 -45.23 5.11 -30.57
CA VAL A 273 -46.29 5.91 -31.18
C VAL A 273 -47.50 5.02 -31.51
N SER A 274 -48.68 5.41 -31.03
CA SER A 274 -49.96 5.13 -31.69
C SER A 274 -50.37 6.39 -32.45
N GLY A 275 -50.58 6.25 -33.77
CA GLY A 275 -50.94 7.31 -34.70
C GLY A 275 -50.66 6.87 -36.12
#